data_AF-A0A976KKJ4-F1
#
_entry.id   AF-A0A976KKJ4-F1
#
_cell.length_a   1.000
_cell.length_b   1.000
_cell.length_c   1.000
_cell.angle_alpha   90.00
_cell.angle_beta   90.00
_cell.angle_gamma   90.00
#
_symmetry.space_group_name_H-M   'P 1'
#
loop_
_entity.id
_entity.type
_entity.pdbx_description
1 polymer ?
#
loop_
_entity_poly.entity_id
_entity_poly.type
_entity_poly.pdbx_seq_one_letter_code
_entity_poly.pdbx_strand_id
1 'polypeptide(L)'
;MNILDKNVWFIGLLVLVLTGLIPGGSLAADVDVYAEGTYTESDLVLHIYADINGPNILSYGVKVVYSPSELTVISAEKNEDVWYTGDGTTNYPYMDPETSVYGEVIIIGGKLDTSSPTDGVGGQRVLLGKIVFSRTDSNMPFSPSLSIELGKNAGYKNFVTTAGTVLDDVVTFGPAGRPTMAMPWIPLLLLED
;
A
#
# COMPACT_ATOMS: atom_id res chain seq x y z
N MET A 1 18.08 -11.34 60.05
CA MET A 1 17.67 -10.69 58.78
C MET A 1 16.71 -9.57 59.16
N ASN A 2 17.17 -8.33 59.05
CA ASN A 2 16.52 -7.18 59.67
C ASN A 2 15.24 -6.81 58.91
N ILE A 3 14.25 -6.28 59.63
CA ILE A 3 12.95 -5.89 59.06
C ILE A 3 13.11 -4.83 57.95
N LEU A 4 14.21 -4.08 57.94
CA LEU A 4 14.57 -3.15 56.86
C LEU A 4 14.89 -3.84 55.52
N ASP A 5 15.51 -5.03 55.52
CA ASP A 5 15.93 -5.70 54.28
C ASP A 5 14.73 -6.21 53.47
N LYS A 6 13.65 -6.61 54.15
CA LYS A 6 12.44 -7.15 53.49
C LYS A 6 11.66 -6.07 52.73
N ASN A 7 11.70 -4.82 53.18
CA ASN A 7 10.94 -3.73 52.57
C ASN A 7 11.58 -3.20 51.28
N VAL A 8 12.91 -3.26 51.16
CA VAL A 8 13.64 -2.86 49.94
C VAL A 8 13.34 -3.80 48.77
N TRP A 9 13.26 -5.11 49.04
CA TRP A 9 12.89 -6.10 48.03
C TRP A 9 11.43 -5.97 47.59
N PHE A 10 10.51 -5.66 48.51
CA PHE A 10 9.10 -5.43 48.18
C PHE A 10 8.89 -4.17 47.32
N ILE A 11 9.62 -3.09 47.61
CA ILE A 11 9.55 -1.84 46.82
C ILE A 11 10.16 -2.06 45.42
N GLY A 12 11.28 -2.78 45.32
CA GLY A 12 11.90 -3.10 44.02
C GLY A 12 10.99 -3.96 43.13
N LEU A 13 10.28 -4.94 43.71
CA LEU A 13 9.34 -5.78 42.96
C LEU A 13 8.10 -4.99 42.50
N LEU A 14 7.61 -4.06 43.32
CA LEU A 14 6.45 -3.23 42.98
C LEU A 14 6.74 -2.28 41.80
N VAL A 15 7.94 -1.68 41.75
CA VAL A 15 8.38 -0.81 40.64
C VAL A 15 8.56 -1.60 39.34
N LEU A 16 9.04 -2.84 39.42
CA LEU A 16 9.21 -3.72 38.26
C LEU A 16 7.85 -4.19 37.69
N VAL A 17 6.85 -4.42 38.55
CA VAL A 17 5.48 -4.74 38.13
C VAL A 17 4.75 -3.52 37.55
N LEU A 18 4.97 -2.32 38.10
CA LEU A 18 4.38 -1.08 37.60
C LEU A 18 4.95 -0.62 36.25
N THR A 19 6.19 -1.00 35.92
CA THR A 19 6.81 -0.69 34.61
C THR A 19 6.52 -1.74 33.54
N GLY A 20 6.20 -2.98 33.92
CA GLY A 20 5.79 -4.04 32.99
C GLY A 20 4.32 -3.95 32.50
N LEU A 21 3.54 -3.02 33.06
CA LEU A 21 2.12 -2.80 32.76
C LEU A 21 1.88 -1.50 31.97
N ILE A 22 2.88 -0.98 31.27
CA ILE A 22 2.63 0.02 30.23
C ILE A 22 2.07 -0.76 29.04
N PRO A 23 0.76 -0.68 28.73
CA PRO A 23 0.26 -1.21 27.47
C PRO A 23 1.04 -0.52 26.36
N GLY A 24 1.89 -1.28 25.67
CA GLY A 24 2.47 -0.86 24.40
C GLY A 24 1.29 -0.67 23.46
N GLY A 25 0.83 0.58 23.33
CA GLY A 25 -0.14 0.93 22.31
C GLY A 25 0.49 0.56 20.98
N SER A 26 0.00 -0.50 20.36
CA SER A 26 0.20 -0.72 18.93
C SER A 26 -0.45 0.48 18.26
N LEU A 27 0.34 1.47 17.85
CA LEU A 27 -0.14 2.55 17.01
C LEU A 27 -0.58 1.90 15.71
N ALA A 28 -1.89 1.90 15.43
CA ALA A 28 -2.40 1.49 14.13
C ALA A 28 -1.83 2.45 13.08
N ALA A 29 -1.47 1.93 11.91
CA ALA A 29 -0.99 2.75 10.81
C ALA A 29 -2.14 3.65 10.32
N ASP A 30 -1.81 4.92 10.01
CA ASP A 30 -2.80 5.84 9.44
C ASP A 30 -3.11 5.46 7.97
N VAL A 31 -2.14 4.82 7.30
CA VAL A 31 -2.28 4.29 5.94
C VAL A 31 -1.63 2.91 5.86
N ASP A 32 -2.38 1.90 5.43
CA ASP A 32 -1.86 0.58 5.08
C ASP A 32 -1.87 0.42 3.55
N VAL A 33 -0.72 0.16 2.94
CA VAL A 33 -0.60 -0.04 1.49
C VAL A 33 -0.28 -1.51 1.20
N TYR A 34 -1.03 -2.13 0.31
CA TYR A 34 -0.82 -3.52 -0.08
C TYR A 34 -1.17 -3.73 -1.54
N ALA A 35 -0.82 -4.90 -2.08
CA ALA A 35 -1.22 -5.25 -3.44
C ALA A 35 -1.90 -6.62 -3.50
N GLU A 36 -2.71 -6.78 -4.53
CA GLU A 36 -3.37 -8.03 -4.89
C GLU A 36 -3.02 -8.37 -6.33
N GLY A 37 -2.40 -9.54 -6.51
CA GLY A 37 -1.96 -10.03 -7.80
C GLY A 37 -2.88 -11.13 -8.33
N THR A 38 -3.18 -11.11 -9.62
CA THR A 38 -3.77 -12.24 -10.34
C THR A 38 -2.87 -12.60 -11.51
N TYR A 39 -2.58 -13.89 -11.72
CA TYR A 39 -1.66 -14.32 -12.77
C TYR A 39 -2.25 -15.38 -13.70
N THR A 40 -1.86 -15.32 -14.97
CA THR A 40 -2.03 -16.36 -15.99
C THR A 40 -0.66 -17.00 -16.27
N GLU A 41 -0.55 -17.89 -17.25
CA GLU A 41 0.75 -18.44 -17.66
C GLU A 41 1.72 -17.37 -18.20
N SER A 42 1.19 -16.31 -18.82
CA SER A 42 1.96 -15.27 -19.50
C SER A 42 2.03 -13.94 -18.75
N ASP A 43 1.08 -13.66 -17.86
CA ASP A 43 0.90 -12.32 -17.32
C ASP A 43 0.65 -12.32 -15.81
N LEU A 44 1.01 -11.22 -15.16
CA LEU A 44 0.65 -10.88 -13.79
C LEU A 44 0.00 -9.50 -13.79
N VAL A 45 -1.22 -9.40 -13.27
CA VAL A 45 -1.92 -8.14 -13.04
C VAL A 45 -1.90 -7.84 -11.55
N LEU A 46 -1.29 -6.73 -11.17
CA LEU A 46 -1.13 -6.28 -9.80
C LEU A 46 -1.99 -5.03 -9.56
N HIS A 47 -2.91 -5.09 -8.60
CA HIS A 47 -3.67 -3.94 -8.13
C HIS A 47 -3.11 -3.47 -6.79
N ILE A 48 -2.82 -2.17 -6.66
CA ILE A 48 -2.25 -1.58 -5.45
C ILE A 48 -3.34 -0.80 -4.73
N TYR A 49 -3.59 -1.15 -3.48
CA TYR A 49 -4.61 -0.55 -2.65
C TYR A 49 -4.02 0.16 -1.44
N ALA A 50 -4.76 1.14 -0.93
CA ALA A 50 -4.54 1.73 0.38
C ALA A 50 -5.80 1.63 1.24
N ASP A 51 -5.61 1.27 2.50
CA ASP A 51 -6.58 1.45 3.57
C ASP A 51 -6.17 2.71 4.35
N ILE A 52 -6.99 3.75 4.30
CA ILE A 52 -6.72 5.06 4.90
C ILE A 52 -7.56 5.16 6.17
N ASN A 53 -6.98 4.70 7.28
CA ASN A 53 -7.64 4.60 8.58
C ASN A 53 -7.61 5.93 9.36
N GLY A 54 -6.69 6.82 8.98
CA GLY A 54 -6.49 8.14 9.58
C GLY A 54 -7.22 9.28 8.84
N PRO A 55 -6.69 10.50 8.90
CA PRO A 55 -7.22 11.63 8.14
C PRO A 55 -7.15 11.40 6.63
N ASN A 56 -8.11 11.95 5.90
CA ASN A 56 -8.09 11.90 4.44
C ASN A 56 -6.79 12.48 3.87
N ILE A 57 -6.28 11.84 2.82
CA ILE A 57 -5.04 12.22 2.14
C ILE A 57 -5.31 12.93 0.81
N LEU A 58 -4.41 13.84 0.44
CA LEU A 58 -4.41 14.56 -0.82
C LEU A 58 -3.35 14.01 -1.79
N SER A 59 -2.36 13.27 -1.31
CA SER A 59 -1.32 12.69 -2.15
C SER A 59 -0.94 11.31 -1.68
N TYR A 60 -0.43 10.51 -2.62
CA TYR A 60 0.29 9.27 -2.34
C TYR A 60 1.46 9.13 -3.30
N GLY A 61 2.47 8.38 -2.86
CA GLY A 61 3.57 7.93 -3.69
C GLY A 61 3.95 6.51 -3.28
N VAL A 62 3.87 5.57 -4.21
CA VAL A 62 4.19 4.15 -3.96
C VAL A 62 5.15 3.64 -5.01
N LYS A 63 6.06 2.75 -4.60
CA LYS A 63 7.01 2.08 -5.48
C LYS A 63 6.84 0.56 -5.45
N VAL A 64 6.54 0.07 -6.65
CA VAL A 64 6.66 -1.27 -7.25
C VAL A 64 8.06 -1.87 -7.34
N VAL A 65 8.65 -2.53 -6.35
CA VAL A 65 9.94 -3.20 -6.57
C VAL A 65 9.71 -4.65 -7.02
N TYR A 66 10.26 -5.04 -8.17
CA TYR A 66 10.09 -6.36 -8.79
C TYR A 66 11.42 -6.91 -9.32
N SER A 67 11.47 -8.24 -9.54
CA SER A 67 12.62 -8.88 -10.17
C SER A 67 12.53 -8.83 -11.72
N PRO A 68 13.45 -8.12 -12.41
CA PRO A 68 13.44 -8.04 -13.88
C PRO A 68 13.75 -9.37 -14.58
N SER A 69 14.26 -10.37 -13.85
CA SER A 69 14.48 -11.72 -14.40
C SER A 69 13.19 -12.55 -14.44
N GLU A 70 12.16 -12.15 -13.69
CA GLU A 70 10.88 -12.88 -13.56
C GLU A 70 9.72 -12.15 -14.24
N LEU A 71 9.80 -10.81 -14.30
CA LEU A 71 8.73 -9.94 -14.75
C LEU A 71 9.26 -8.81 -15.64
N THR A 72 8.48 -8.45 -16.65
CA THR A 72 8.69 -7.26 -17.48
C THR A 72 7.43 -6.41 -17.46
N VAL A 73 7.53 -5.12 -17.18
CA VAL A 73 6.38 -4.21 -17.15
C VAL A 73 5.82 -4.03 -18.56
N ILE A 74 4.53 -4.31 -18.73
CA ILE A 74 3.77 -4.04 -19.96
C ILE A 74 3.13 -2.65 -19.87
N SER A 75 2.42 -2.41 -18.77
CA SER A 75 1.77 -1.12 -18.51
C SER A 75 1.64 -0.86 -17.02
N ALA A 76 1.52 0.41 -16.67
CA ALA A 76 1.18 0.87 -15.34
C ALA A 76 0.19 2.03 -15.49
N GLU A 77 -0.88 1.97 -14.71
CA GLU A 77 -1.99 2.92 -14.75
C GLU A 77 -2.33 3.37 -13.34
N LYS A 78 -2.74 4.62 -13.20
CA LYS A 78 -3.28 5.18 -11.97
C LYS A 78 -4.80 5.15 -12.00
N ASN A 79 -5.44 5.11 -10.84
CA ASN A 79 -6.88 5.31 -10.73
C ASN A 79 -7.23 6.81 -10.82
N GLU A 80 -7.42 7.31 -12.03
CA GLU A 80 -7.71 8.71 -12.32
C GLU A 80 -9.12 9.16 -11.89
N ASP A 81 -10.04 8.22 -11.66
CA ASP A 81 -11.37 8.52 -11.13
C ASP A 81 -11.33 9.04 -9.69
N VAL A 82 -10.30 8.64 -8.94
CA VAL A 82 -10.08 9.06 -7.54
C VAL A 82 -8.98 10.10 -7.44
N TRP A 83 -7.90 9.93 -8.22
CA TRP A 83 -6.68 10.70 -8.13
C TRP A 83 -6.49 11.61 -9.34
N TYR A 84 -7.09 12.79 -9.25
CA TYR A 84 -7.08 13.80 -10.30
C TYR A 84 -6.78 15.21 -9.77
N THR A 85 -6.45 16.10 -10.69
CA THR A 85 -6.49 17.55 -10.46
C THR A 85 -7.62 18.14 -11.29
N GLY A 86 -8.52 18.93 -10.71
CA GLY A 86 -9.71 19.40 -11.41
C GLY A 86 -10.75 20.06 -10.50
N ASP A 87 -12.02 19.87 -10.83
CA ASP A 87 -13.18 20.36 -10.08
C ASP A 87 -14.21 19.24 -9.78
N GLY A 88 -13.81 17.98 -9.94
CA GLY A 88 -14.68 16.82 -9.79
C GLY A 88 -15.55 16.52 -11.02
N THR A 89 -15.66 17.45 -11.97
CA THR A 89 -16.40 17.31 -13.24
C THR A 89 -15.47 17.26 -14.44
N THR A 90 -14.51 18.18 -14.50
CA THR A 90 -13.43 18.26 -15.48
C THR A 90 -12.12 17.94 -14.77
N ASN A 91 -11.69 16.70 -14.93
CA ASN A 91 -10.56 16.13 -14.21
C ASN A 91 -9.38 15.89 -15.16
N TYR A 92 -8.18 16.15 -14.67
CA TYR A 92 -6.93 15.97 -15.39
C TYR A 92 -6.02 15.00 -14.63
N PRO A 93 -5.41 14.04 -15.35
CA PRO A 93 -4.44 13.15 -14.75
C PRO A 93 -3.16 13.90 -14.37
N TYR A 94 -2.50 13.44 -13.32
CA TYR A 94 -1.23 14.01 -12.85
C TYR A 94 -0.07 13.06 -13.16
N MET A 95 0.65 13.27 -14.25
CA MET A 95 1.80 12.43 -14.65
C MET A 95 1.50 10.92 -14.81
N ASP A 96 2.16 10.31 -15.78
CA ASP A 96 2.12 8.86 -15.96
C ASP A 96 3.03 8.18 -14.92
N PRO A 97 2.73 6.92 -14.53
CA PRO A 97 3.65 6.12 -13.72
C PRO A 97 5.06 6.02 -14.33
N GLU A 98 6.08 6.09 -13.49
CA GLU A 98 7.47 5.98 -13.93
C GLU A 98 7.86 4.49 -14.04
N THR A 99 8.22 4.05 -15.24
CA THR A 99 8.63 2.66 -15.53
C THR A 99 10.01 2.59 -16.21
N SER A 100 10.76 3.69 -16.22
CA SER A 100 12.04 3.80 -16.94
C SER A 100 13.20 3.06 -16.26
N VAL A 101 13.08 2.77 -14.97
CA VAL A 101 14.06 2.02 -14.19
C VAL A 101 13.61 0.56 -14.10
N TYR A 102 14.43 -0.35 -14.63
CA TYR A 102 14.14 -1.78 -14.50
C TYR A 102 14.13 -2.22 -13.04
N GLY A 103 13.12 -3.01 -12.69
CA GLY A 103 12.91 -3.50 -11.32
C GLY A 103 12.11 -2.52 -10.45
N GLU A 104 11.72 -1.36 -10.98
CA GLU A 104 10.93 -0.37 -10.26
C GLU A 104 9.75 0.14 -11.10
N VAL A 105 8.59 0.31 -10.46
CA VAL A 105 7.46 1.09 -11.00
C VAL A 105 7.03 2.08 -9.94
N ILE A 106 7.08 3.38 -10.23
CA ILE A 106 6.68 4.42 -9.28
C ILE A 106 5.34 4.99 -9.72
N ILE A 107 4.35 4.96 -8.81
CA ILE A 107 3.04 5.57 -9.03
C ILE A 107 2.88 6.72 -8.05
N ILE A 108 2.67 7.92 -8.59
CA ILE A 108 2.41 9.13 -7.81
C ILE A 108 1.04 9.64 -8.20
N GLY A 109 0.25 10.02 -7.20
CA GLY A 109 -1.03 10.66 -7.43
C GLY A 109 -1.32 11.72 -6.40
N GLY A 110 -2.22 12.61 -6.81
CA GLY A 110 -2.77 13.65 -5.97
C GLY A 110 -4.24 13.83 -6.29
N LYS A 111 -5.01 14.27 -5.28
CA LYS A 111 -6.37 14.73 -5.42
C LYS A 111 -6.38 16.23 -5.16
N LEU A 112 -6.83 17.00 -6.15
CA LEU A 112 -7.15 18.41 -5.99
C LEU A 112 -8.49 18.65 -6.68
N ASP A 113 -9.54 18.78 -5.88
CA ASP A 113 -10.85 19.19 -6.34
C ASP A 113 -11.05 20.66 -5.96
N THR A 114 -11.04 21.55 -6.94
CA THR A 114 -11.20 22.99 -6.71
C THR A 114 -12.61 23.39 -6.28
N SER A 115 -13.61 22.54 -6.54
CA SER A 115 -14.98 22.73 -6.06
C SER A 115 -15.14 22.34 -4.59
N SER A 116 -14.33 21.37 -4.13
CA SER A 116 -14.25 20.89 -2.75
C SER A 116 -12.80 20.72 -2.28
N PRO A 117 -12.05 21.82 -2.06
CA PRO A 117 -10.59 21.77 -1.85
C PRO A 117 -10.16 21.11 -0.53
N THR A 118 -11.10 20.89 0.38
CA THR A 118 -10.88 20.17 1.64
C THR A 118 -11.17 18.67 1.54
N ASP A 119 -11.72 18.21 0.43
CA ASP A 119 -12.08 16.80 0.24
C ASP A 119 -10.86 16.01 -0.21
N GLY A 120 -10.23 15.32 0.74
CA GLY A 120 -9.23 14.30 0.46
C GLY A 120 -9.84 12.92 0.18
N VAL A 121 -8.97 11.92 0.04
CA VAL A 121 -9.34 10.52 -0.14
C VAL A 121 -9.21 9.80 1.20
N GLY A 122 -10.22 9.00 1.56
CA GLY A 122 -10.24 8.16 2.77
C GLY A 122 -11.05 6.89 2.54
N GLY A 123 -10.95 5.93 3.48
CA GLY A 123 -11.67 4.66 3.44
C GLY A 123 -10.76 3.46 3.14
N GLN A 124 -11.39 2.28 3.03
CA GLN A 124 -10.69 1.01 2.79
C GLN A 124 -10.64 0.68 1.29
N ARG A 125 -9.63 -0.09 0.89
CA ARG A 125 -9.44 -0.63 -0.46
C ARG A 125 -9.46 0.45 -1.54
N VAL A 126 -8.88 1.61 -1.25
CA VAL A 126 -8.74 2.69 -2.23
C VAL A 126 -7.72 2.26 -3.27
N LEU A 127 -8.15 2.05 -4.50
CA LEU A 127 -7.25 1.70 -5.61
C LEU A 127 -6.33 2.89 -5.91
N LEU A 128 -5.03 2.67 -5.78
CA LEU A 128 -3.98 3.62 -6.12
C LEU A 128 -3.59 3.47 -7.60
N GLY A 129 -3.44 2.24 -8.06
CA GLY A 129 -3.04 1.96 -9.43
C GLY A 129 -3.00 0.47 -9.75
N LYS A 130 -2.74 0.18 -11.02
CA LYS A 130 -2.69 -1.15 -11.60
C LYS A 130 -1.40 -1.29 -12.41
N ILE A 131 -0.68 -2.38 -12.23
CA ILE A 131 0.51 -2.70 -13.02
C ILE A 131 0.28 -4.04 -13.70
N VAL A 132 0.54 -4.09 -15.01
CA VAL A 132 0.50 -5.32 -15.79
C VAL A 132 1.92 -5.70 -16.14
N PHE A 133 2.30 -6.92 -15.81
CA PHE A 133 3.59 -7.51 -16.14
C PHE A 133 3.41 -8.68 -17.09
N SER A 134 4.36 -8.85 -18.00
CA SER A 134 4.62 -10.11 -18.67
C SER A 134 5.50 -10.97 -17.76
N ARG A 135 5.17 -12.25 -17.65
CA ARG A 135 5.95 -13.26 -16.95
C ARG A 135 7.02 -13.82 -17.88
N THR A 136 8.27 -13.81 -17.42
CA THR A 136 9.37 -14.51 -18.08
C THR A 136 9.65 -15.88 -17.44
N ASP A 137 9.16 -16.11 -16.21
CA ASP A 137 9.26 -17.39 -15.51
C ASP A 137 8.01 -18.27 -15.75
N SER A 138 8.26 -19.50 -16.23
CA SER A 138 7.26 -20.54 -16.45
C SER A 138 6.97 -21.41 -15.22
N ASN A 139 7.66 -21.21 -14.10
CA ASN A 139 7.47 -22.00 -12.89
C ASN A 139 6.04 -21.85 -12.33
N MET A 140 5.48 -22.97 -11.86
CA MET A 140 4.17 -23.05 -11.23
C MET A 140 4.27 -23.84 -9.91
N PRO A 141 3.68 -23.37 -8.79
CA PRO A 141 2.95 -22.11 -8.64
C PRO A 141 3.87 -20.88 -8.77
N PHE A 142 3.37 -19.83 -9.42
CA PHE A 142 4.11 -18.60 -9.62
C PHE A 142 4.20 -17.81 -8.31
N SER A 143 5.41 -17.43 -7.89
CA SER A 143 5.66 -16.70 -6.65
C SER A 143 6.82 -15.70 -6.85
N PRO A 144 6.59 -14.60 -7.58
CA PRO A 144 7.63 -13.63 -7.90
C PRO A 144 8.10 -12.87 -6.66
N SER A 145 9.33 -12.35 -6.72
CA SER A 145 9.85 -11.42 -5.73
C SER A 145 9.28 -10.01 -5.97
N LEU A 146 8.37 -9.57 -5.09
CA LEU A 146 7.71 -8.27 -5.14
C LEU A 146 7.72 -7.61 -3.75
N SER A 147 7.97 -6.30 -3.70
CA SER A 147 7.81 -5.49 -2.49
C SER A 147 7.28 -4.10 -2.82
N ILE A 148 6.59 -3.50 -1.85
CA ILE A 148 6.05 -2.14 -1.95
C ILE A 148 6.77 -1.27 -0.95
N GLU A 149 7.18 -0.08 -1.38
CA GLU A 149 7.75 0.95 -0.52
C GLU A 149 7.25 2.35 -0.91
N LEU A 150 7.76 3.38 -0.23
CA LEU A 150 7.47 4.77 -0.58
C LEU A 150 7.90 5.06 -2.02
N GLY A 151 7.09 5.85 -2.73
CA GLY A 151 7.30 6.17 -4.15
C GLY A 151 8.64 6.84 -4.40
N LYS A 152 8.92 7.93 -3.68
CA LYS A 152 10.21 8.62 -3.69
C LYS A 152 10.71 8.78 -2.26
N ASN A 153 11.99 8.52 -2.07
CA ASN A 153 12.68 8.71 -0.79
C ASN A 153 12.98 10.19 -0.52
N ALA A 154 13.90 10.48 0.40
CA ALA A 154 14.27 11.81 0.91
C ALA A 154 13.99 13.01 -0.02
N GLY A 155 13.25 13.99 0.51
CA GLY A 155 12.90 15.24 -0.20
C GLY A 155 11.50 15.27 -0.77
N TYR A 156 10.79 14.14 -0.77
CA TYR A 156 9.39 14.02 -1.19
C TYR A 156 8.50 13.71 0.00
N LYS A 157 7.24 14.13 -0.09
CA LYS A 157 6.18 13.81 0.88
C LYS A 157 5.18 12.93 0.15
N ASN A 158 5.21 11.63 0.38
CA ASN A 158 4.41 10.68 -0.39
C ASN A 158 2.96 10.79 0.05
N PHE A 159 2.69 10.60 1.33
CA PHE A 159 1.37 10.62 1.94
C PHE A 159 1.16 11.92 2.72
N VAL A 160 0.29 12.79 2.23
CA VAL A 160 0.00 14.09 2.85
C VAL A 160 -1.48 14.23 3.09
N THR A 161 -1.88 14.65 4.29
CA THR A 161 -3.29 14.88 4.65
C THR A 161 -3.83 16.18 4.08
N THR A 162 -5.15 16.35 4.13
CA THR A 162 -5.82 17.62 3.81
C THR A 162 -5.36 18.80 4.69
N ALA A 163 -4.83 18.52 5.88
CA ALA A 163 -4.25 19.51 6.78
C ALA A 163 -2.75 19.78 6.51
N GLY A 164 -2.15 19.10 5.54
CA GLY A 164 -0.72 19.23 5.21
C GLY A 164 0.22 18.41 6.10
N THR A 165 -0.31 17.52 6.94
CA THR A 165 0.49 16.59 7.75
C THR A 165 1.08 15.51 6.87
N VAL A 166 2.35 15.18 7.07
CA VAL A 166 3.05 14.10 6.34
C VAL A 166 2.90 12.81 7.14
N LEU A 167 2.50 11.73 6.46
CA LEU A 167 2.25 10.41 7.06
C LEU A 167 3.31 9.37 6.71
N ASP A 168 4.37 9.72 5.98
CA ASP A 168 5.39 8.78 5.48
C ASP A 168 6.02 7.89 6.58
N ASP A 169 6.11 8.38 7.82
CA ASP A 169 6.67 7.64 8.97
C ASP A 169 5.66 6.71 9.68
N VAL A 170 4.38 6.80 9.33
CA VAL A 170 3.27 6.01 9.91
C VAL A 170 2.52 5.17 8.88
N VAL A 171 3.07 5.05 7.66
CA VAL A 171 2.58 4.13 6.62
C VAL A 171 3.12 2.75 6.86
N THR A 172 2.25 1.74 6.79
CA THR A 172 2.65 0.33 6.80
C THR A 172 2.49 -0.27 5.41
N PHE A 173 3.50 -1.01 4.97
CA PHE A 173 3.46 -1.75 3.72
C PHE A 173 3.17 -3.22 4.00
N GLY A 174 1.98 -3.65 3.58
CA GLY A 174 1.60 -5.06 3.56
C GLY A 174 2.32 -5.83 2.44
N PRO A 175 2.06 -7.14 2.34
CA PRO A 175 2.62 -7.94 1.27
C PRO A 175 2.20 -7.38 -0.10
N ALA A 176 3.05 -7.53 -1.11
CA ALA A 176 2.71 -7.23 -2.50
C ALA A 176 1.71 -8.25 -3.12
N GLY A 177 0.91 -8.91 -2.26
CA GLY A 177 0.00 -10.00 -2.59
C GLY A 177 0.74 -11.31 -2.85
N ARG A 178 0.20 -12.43 -2.36
CA ARG A 178 0.49 -13.72 -2.98
C ARG A 178 -0.38 -13.78 -4.23
N PRO A 179 0.20 -13.72 -5.44
CA PRO A 179 -0.62 -13.67 -6.63
C PRO A 179 -1.44 -14.96 -6.72
N THR A 180 -2.70 -14.85 -7.12
CA THR A 180 -3.62 -15.99 -7.24
C THR A 180 -3.78 -16.33 -8.72
N MET A 181 -3.80 -17.62 -9.05
CA MET A 181 -3.96 -18.06 -10.44
C MET A 181 -5.37 -17.67 -10.91
N ALA A 182 -5.46 -16.98 -12.05
CA ALA A 182 -6.72 -16.75 -12.71
C ALA A 182 -7.33 -18.10 -13.07
N MET A 183 -8.53 -18.40 -12.56
CA MET A 183 -9.23 -19.61 -13.02
C MET A 183 -9.59 -19.44 -14.49
N PRO A 184 -9.33 -20.45 -15.35
CA PRO A 184 -9.80 -20.41 -16.72
C PRO A 184 -11.32 -20.25 -16.69
N TRP A 185 -11.83 -19.26 -17.42
CA TRP A 185 -13.27 -19.07 -17.59
C TRP A 185 -13.83 -20.33 -18.28
N ILE A 186 -14.51 -21.18 -17.52
CA ILE A 186 -15.30 -22.28 -18.07
C ILE A 186 -16.62 -21.64 -18.49
N PRO A 187 -16.89 -21.44 -19.80
CA PRO A 187 -18.23 -21.06 -20.20
C PRO A 187 -19.18 -22.13 -19.67
N LEU A 188 -20.17 -21.71 -18.88
CA LEU A 188 -21.26 -22.55 -18.46
C LEU A 188 -21.99 -22.98 -19.74
N LEU A 189 -21.61 -24.15 -20.27
CA LEU A 189 -22.40 -24.85 -21.27
C LEU A 189 -23.74 -25.11 -20.60
N LEU A 190 -24.71 -24.25 -20.90
CA LEU A 190 -26.12 -24.53 -20.73
C LEU A 190 -26.38 -25.85 -21.45
N LEU A 191 -26.43 -26.93 -20.67
CA LEU A 191 -27.15 -28.14 -21.02
C LEU A 191 -28.62 -27.74 -21.09
N GLU A 192 -29.03 -27.21 -22.24
CA GLU A 192 -30.43 -27.23 -22.65
C GLU A 192 -30.71 -28.66 -23.12
N ASP A 193 -31.25 -29.47 -22.20
CA ASP A 193 -32.08 -30.63 -22.53
C ASP A 193 -33.56 -30.22 -22.52
#